data_AF-A0A3M9X755-F1
#
_entry.id   AF-A0A3M9X755-F1
#
_cell.length_a   1.000
_cell.length_b   1.000
_cell.length_c   1.000
_cell.angle_alpha   90.00
_cell.angle_beta   90.00
_cell.angle_gamma   90.00
#
_symmetry.space_group_name_H-M   'P 1'
#
loop_
_entity.id
_entity.type
_entity.pdbx_description
1 polymer ?
#
loop_
_entity_poly.entity_id
_entity_poly.type
_entity_poly.pdbx_seq_one_letter_code
_entity_poly.pdbx_strand_id
1 'polypeptide(L)'
;MASIFGFRSRDPARDRQADIARLDRLAKLFEQIAAEIKAEKTGLESRYRKTATNAAFLVEAMENGSASERRASEVSALTQSILNCERRIAALSRQDGLMKELRHSLDMVFDEGGASDSAAAADFARPAGAGRA
;
A
#
# COMPACT_ATOMS: atom_id res chain seq x y z
N MET A 1 -38.62 26.89 31.02
CA MET A 1 -37.22 26.83 31.48
C MET A 1 -36.43 25.98 30.50
N ALA A 2 -35.52 26.58 29.73
CA ALA A 2 -34.69 25.87 28.76
C ALA A 2 -33.40 25.39 29.44
N SER A 3 -33.09 24.10 29.32
CA SER A 3 -31.88 23.51 29.88
C SER A 3 -30.64 24.05 29.15
N ILE A 4 -29.76 24.73 29.91
CA ILE A 4 -28.51 25.34 29.46
C ILE A 4 -27.39 24.30 29.18
N PHE A 5 -27.64 23.03 29.48
CA PHE A 5 -26.72 21.91 29.21
C PHE A 5 -27.24 21.00 28.10
N GLY A 6 -27.75 21.57 27.01
CA GLY A 6 -28.07 20.81 25.81
C GLY A 6 -26.80 20.35 25.12
N PHE A 7 -26.27 19.18 25.47
CA PHE A 7 -25.29 18.48 24.65
C PHE A 7 -25.96 18.28 23.29
N ARG A 8 -25.58 19.10 22.29
CA ARG A 8 -26.13 19.01 20.93
C ARG A 8 -25.58 17.72 20.34
N SER A 9 -26.27 16.61 20.59
CA SER A 9 -25.91 15.31 20.02
C SER A 9 -25.88 15.48 18.51
N ARG A 10 -24.68 15.39 17.95
CA ARG A 10 -24.46 15.45 16.52
C ARG A 10 -25.10 14.21 15.89
N ASP A 11 -25.62 14.36 14.68
CA ASP A 11 -26.28 13.27 13.94
C ASP A 11 -25.27 12.13 13.69
N PRO A 12 -25.48 10.92 14.25
CA PRO A 12 -24.58 9.78 14.05
C PRO A 12 -24.40 9.41 12.57
N ALA A 13 -25.39 9.65 11.71
CA ALA A 13 -25.28 9.39 10.29
C ALA A 13 -24.25 10.31 9.61
N ARG A 14 -24.17 11.57 10.03
CA ARG A 14 -23.15 12.51 9.51
C ARG A 14 -21.75 12.14 9.96
N ASP A 15 -21.60 11.58 11.15
CA ASP A 15 -20.30 11.13 11.64
C ASP A 15 -19.84 9.90 10.88
N ARG A 16 -20.71 8.91 10.65
CA ARG A 16 -20.42 7.77 9.76
C ARG A 16 -20.03 8.22 8.35
N GLN A 17 -20.73 9.19 7.77
CA GLN A 17 -20.39 9.71 6.44
C GLN A 17 -18.99 10.37 6.42
N ALA A 18 -18.64 11.10 7.49
CA ALA A 18 -17.31 11.68 7.63
C ALA A 18 -16.22 10.61 7.78
N ASP A 19 -16.52 9.50 8.46
CA ASP A 19 -15.61 8.37 8.64
C ASP A 19 -15.36 7.66 7.31
N ILE A 20 -16.41 7.33 6.56
CA ILE A 20 -16.31 6.76 5.21
C ILE A 20 -15.45 7.65 4.31
N ALA A 21 -15.67 8.98 4.32
CA ALA A 21 -14.89 9.91 3.51
C ALA A 21 -13.43 10.04 3.96
N ARG A 22 -13.10 9.78 5.24
CA ARG A 22 -11.71 9.72 5.72
C ARG A 22 -11.04 8.43 5.28
N LEU A 23 -11.71 7.29 5.43
CA LEU A 23 -11.17 5.99 5.06
C LEU A 23 -11.02 5.85 3.54
N ASP A 24 -11.96 6.34 2.73
CA ASP A 24 -11.83 6.38 1.27
C ASP A 24 -10.61 7.19 0.80
N ARG A 25 -10.35 8.34 1.42
CA ARG A 25 -9.15 9.12 1.14
C ARG A 25 -7.87 8.37 1.51
N LEU A 26 -7.88 7.65 2.63
CA LEU A 26 -6.74 6.85 3.05
C LEU A 26 -6.49 5.69 2.07
N ALA A 27 -7.54 5.01 1.60
CA ALA A 27 -7.45 3.95 0.60
C ALA A 27 -6.78 4.45 -0.68
N LYS A 28 -7.24 5.59 -1.21
CA LYS A 28 -6.67 6.23 -2.40
C LYS A 28 -5.19 6.58 -2.24
N LEU A 29 -4.79 7.06 -1.07
CA LEU A 29 -3.38 7.37 -0.78
C LEU A 29 -2.52 6.11 -0.77
N PHE A 30 -2.99 5.01 -0.17
CA PHE A 30 -2.27 3.73 -0.19
C PHE A 30 -2.11 3.18 -1.61
N GLU A 31 -3.15 3.25 -2.43
CA GLU A 31 -3.10 2.82 -3.82
C GLU A 31 -2.14 3.67 -4.65
N GLN A 32 -2.14 4.99 -4.45
CA GLN A 32 -1.19 5.89 -5.11
C GLN A 32 0.26 5.54 -4.74
N ILE A 33 0.55 5.40 -3.44
CA ILE A 33 1.90 5.06 -2.97
C ILE A 33 2.33 3.68 -3.49
N ALA A 34 1.42 2.69 -3.50
CA ALA A 34 1.70 1.38 -4.07
C ALA A 34 2.03 1.46 -5.58
N ALA A 35 1.32 2.30 -6.33
CA ALA A 35 1.61 2.53 -7.75
C ALA A 35 2.99 3.18 -7.96
N GLU A 36 3.36 4.16 -7.13
CA GLU A 36 4.67 4.81 -7.16
C GLU A 36 5.80 3.81 -6.85
N ILE A 37 5.64 2.98 -5.81
CA ILE A 37 6.59 1.92 -5.45
C ILE A 37 6.76 0.93 -6.61
N LYS A 38 5.66 0.49 -7.22
CA LYS A 38 5.67 -0.45 -8.34
C LYS A 38 6.34 0.13 -9.58
N ALA A 39 6.10 1.41 -9.87
CA ALA A 39 6.75 2.12 -10.97
C ALA A 39 8.26 2.22 -10.74
N GLU A 40 8.71 2.60 -9.54
CA GLU A 40 10.14 2.65 -9.20
C GLU A 40 10.79 1.27 -9.31
N LYS A 41 10.15 0.23 -8.76
CA LYS A 41 10.63 -1.15 -8.81
C LYS A 41 10.79 -1.62 -10.26
N THR A 42 9.79 -1.38 -11.11
CA THR A 42 9.85 -1.75 -12.54
C THR A 42 11.00 -1.03 -13.25
N GLY A 43 11.21 0.26 -12.95
CA GLY A 43 12.33 1.02 -13.48
C GLY A 43 13.70 0.48 -13.04
N LEU A 44 13.81 0.08 -11.77
CA LEU A 44 15.02 -0.53 -11.22
C LEU A 44 15.30 -1.91 -11.80
N GLU A 45 14.28 -2.77 -11.96
CA GLU A 45 14.45 -4.09 -12.57
C GLU A 45 14.93 -3.99 -14.02
N SER A 46 14.43 -3.01 -14.79
CA SER A 46 14.91 -2.74 -16.14
C SER A 46 16.38 -2.32 -16.17
N ARG A 47 16.79 -1.43 -15.26
CA ARG A 47 18.19 -1.02 -15.11
C ARG A 47 19.08 -2.17 -14.67
N TYR A 48 18.65 -2.93 -13.66
CA TYR A 48 19.34 -4.12 -13.16
C TYR A 48 19.64 -5.10 -14.31
N ARG A 49 18.63 -5.46 -15.11
CA ARG A 49 18.81 -6.38 -16.24
C ARG A 49 19.84 -5.87 -17.24
N LYS A 50 19.75 -4.60 -17.63
CA LYS A 50 20.72 -3.97 -18.56
C LYS A 50 22.14 -3.99 -17.98
N THR A 51 22.31 -3.59 -16.73
CA THR A 51 23.62 -3.57 -16.06
C THR A 51 24.19 -4.98 -15.90
N ALA A 52 23.38 -5.96 -15.53
CA ALA A 52 23.80 -7.36 -15.40
C ALA A 52 24.24 -7.95 -16.75
N THR A 53 23.49 -7.69 -17.83
CA THR A 53 23.88 -8.10 -19.19
C THR A 53 25.20 -7.46 -19.62
N ASN A 54 25.39 -6.16 -19.38
CA ASN A 54 26.64 -5.48 -19.69
C ASN A 54 27.82 -6.04 -18.90
N ALA A 55 27.62 -6.35 -17.61
CA ALA A 55 28.64 -6.96 -16.76
C ALA A 55 29.06 -8.33 -17.30
N ALA A 56 28.10 -9.17 -17.70
CA ALA A 56 28.37 -10.47 -18.28
C ALA A 56 29.23 -10.37 -19.55
N PHE A 57 28.87 -9.48 -20.48
CA PHE A 57 29.67 -9.25 -21.69
C PHE A 57 31.08 -8.74 -21.39
N LEU A 58 31.23 -7.88 -20.39
CA LEU A 58 32.54 -7.34 -20.03
C LEU A 58 33.45 -8.42 -19.44
N VAL A 59 32.90 -9.30 -18.59
CA VAL A 59 33.61 -10.46 -18.03
C VAL A 59 34.04 -11.42 -19.15
N GLU A 60 33.13 -11.77 -20.07
CA GLU A 60 33.45 -12.62 -21.22
C GLU A 60 34.57 -12.03 -22.10
N ALA A 61 34.54 -10.71 -22.34
CA ALA A 61 35.59 -10.05 -23.11
C ALA A 61 36.94 -10.03 -22.37
N MET A 62 36.94 -9.98 -21.04
CA MET A 62 38.15 -10.10 -20.23
C MET A 62 38.74 -11.51 -20.29
N GLU A 63 37.90 -12.55 -20.26
CA GLU A 63 38.32 -13.96 -20.39
C GLU A 63 38.93 -14.25 -21.77
N ASN A 64 38.43 -13.59 -22.82
CA ASN A 64 38.92 -13.72 -24.19
C ASN A 64 40.18 -12.89 -24.50
N GLY A 65 40.89 -12.40 -23.47
CA GLY A 65 42.24 -11.83 -23.61
C GLY A 65 42.32 -10.32 -23.87
N SER A 66 41.22 -9.56 -23.70
CA SER A 66 41.21 -8.10 -23.82
C SER A 66 41.27 -7.36 -22.47
N ALA A 67 42.08 -7.87 -21.54
CA ALA A 67 42.18 -7.37 -20.18
C ALA A 67 43.13 -6.16 -20.06
N SER A 68 42.56 -4.95 -19.95
CA SER A 68 43.26 -3.79 -19.37
C SER A 68 42.71 -3.50 -17.97
N GLU A 69 43.51 -2.89 -17.10
CA GLU A 69 43.09 -2.46 -15.75
C GLU A 69 41.80 -1.63 -15.76
N ARG A 70 41.56 -0.86 -16.83
CA ARG A 70 40.34 -0.09 -17.05
C ARG A 70 39.10 -0.98 -17.04
N ARG A 71 39.14 -2.18 -17.64
CA ARG A 71 37.99 -3.11 -17.65
C ARG A 71 37.74 -3.75 -16.29
N ALA A 72 38.77 -4.04 -15.49
CA ALA A 72 38.58 -4.53 -14.13
C ALA A 72 37.85 -3.51 -13.22
N SER A 73 38.17 -2.22 -13.38
CA SER A 73 37.46 -1.14 -12.66
C SER A 73 35.98 -1.02 -13.08
N GLU A 74 35.70 -1.26 -14.36
CA GLU A 74 34.34 -1.22 -14.93
C GLU A 74 33.49 -2.40 -14.43
N VAL A 75 34.03 -3.63 -14.36
CA VAL A 75 33.34 -4.77 -13.71
C VAL A 75 32.96 -4.41 -12.28
N SER A 76 33.92 -3.89 -11.50
CA SER A 76 33.71 -3.55 -10.09
C SER A 76 32.58 -2.52 -9.92
N ALA A 77 32.54 -1.50 -10.79
CA ALA A 77 31.48 -0.49 -10.80
C ALA A 77 30.11 -1.09 -11.16
N LEU A 78 30.06 -1.98 -12.15
CA LEU A 78 28.83 -2.68 -12.55
C LEU A 78 28.33 -3.59 -11.43
N THR A 79 29.20 -4.37 -10.79
CA THR A 79 28.86 -5.21 -9.63
C THR A 79 28.30 -4.38 -8.49
N GLN A 80 28.90 -3.23 -8.16
CA GLN A 80 28.39 -2.36 -7.11
C GLN A 80 26.99 -1.81 -7.46
N SER A 81 26.76 -1.44 -8.72
CA SER A 81 25.46 -0.99 -9.21
C SER A 81 24.38 -2.09 -9.10
N ILE A 82 24.73 -3.33 -9.46
CA ILE A 82 23.87 -4.51 -9.33
C ILE A 82 23.46 -4.71 -7.87
N LEU A 83 24.42 -4.75 -6.94
CA LEU A 83 24.15 -4.91 -5.50
C LEU A 83 23.27 -3.80 -4.93
N ASN A 84 23.49 -2.55 -5.37
CA ASN A 84 22.66 -1.42 -4.95
C ASN A 84 21.22 -1.57 -5.46
N CYS A 85 21.04 -2.02 -6.71
CA CYS A 85 19.72 -2.29 -7.27
C CYS A 85 18.99 -3.39 -6.50
N GLU A 86 19.66 -4.50 -6.18
CA GLU A 86 19.08 -5.61 -5.41
C GLU A 86 18.59 -5.15 -4.03
N ARG A 87 19.42 -4.40 -3.29
CA ARG A 87 19.06 -3.86 -1.98
C ARG A 87 17.83 -2.96 -2.05
N ARG A 88 17.76 -2.10 -3.07
CA ARG A 88 16.62 -1.20 -3.27
C ARG A 88 15.36 -1.96 -3.69
N ILE A 89 15.46 -2.93 -4.61
CA ILE A 89 14.34 -3.79 -5.01
C ILE A 89 13.78 -4.56 -3.81
N ALA A 90 14.65 -5.08 -2.93
CA ALA A 90 14.23 -5.74 -1.70
C ALA A 90 13.49 -4.78 -0.75
N ALA A 91 13.98 -3.55 -0.59
CA ALA A 91 13.30 -2.53 0.22
C ALA A 91 11.93 -2.14 -0.36
N LEU A 92 11.83 -1.91 -1.67
CA LEU A 92 10.57 -1.60 -2.34
C LEU A 92 9.58 -2.76 -2.25
N SER A 93 10.04 -4.00 -2.32
CA SER A 93 9.18 -5.18 -2.16
C SER A 93 8.59 -5.28 -0.75
N ARG A 94 9.35 -4.90 0.29
CA ARG A 94 8.82 -4.80 1.66
C ARG A 94 7.80 -3.67 1.79
N GLN A 95 8.07 -2.51 1.18
CA GLN A 95 7.13 -1.38 1.19
C GLN A 95 5.81 -1.72 0.48
N ASP A 96 5.86 -2.39 -0.67
CA ASP A 96 4.67 -2.88 -1.40
C ASP A 96 3.85 -3.87 -0.55
N GLY A 97 4.52 -4.77 0.17
CA GLY A 97 3.88 -5.67 1.14
C GLY A 97 3.13 -4.91 2.23
N LEU A 98 3.78 -3.94 2.86
CA LEU A 98 3.15 -3.09 3.87
C LEU A 98 1.95 -2.32 3.33
N MET A 99 2.00 -1.79 2.10
CA MET A 99 0.86 -1.10 1.51
C MET A 99 -0.35 -2.03 1.32
N LYS A 100 -0.12 -3.30 0.96
CA LYS A 100 -1.19 -4.30 0.86
C LYS A 100 -1.79 -4.65 2.22
N GLU A 101 -0.96 -4.81 3.25
CA GLU A 101 -1.41 -5.06 4.62
C GLU A 101 -2.25 -3.90 5.17
N LEU A 102 -1.82 -2.65 4.92
CA LEU A 102 -2.57 -1.46 5.31
C LEU A 102 -3.90 -1.35 4.56
N ARG A 103 -3.92 -1.66 3.25
CA ARG A 103 -5.15 -1.67 2.44
C ARG A 103 -6.13 -2.73 2.95
N HIS A 104 -5.63 -3.92 3.27
CA HIS A 104 -6.45 -5.00 3.81
C HIS A 104 -7.00 -4.68 5.20
N SER A 105 -6.18 -4.12 6.09
CA SER A 105 -6.60 -3.67 7.41
C SER A 105 -7.70 -2.61 7.30
N LEU A 106 -7.62 -1.74 6.28
CA LEU A 106 -8.63 -0.74 6.01
C LEU A 106 -9.96 -1.35 5.51
N ASP A 107 -9.90 -2.37 4.66
CA ASP A 107 -11.10 -3.10 4.21
C ASP A 107 -11.83 -3.77 5.39
N MET A 108 -11.10 -4.34 6.34
CA MET A 108 -11.70 -4.94 7.54
C MET A 108 -12.49 -3.91 8.38
N VAL A 109 -12.00 -2.67 8.47
CA VAL A 109 -12.71 -1.58 9.17
C VAL A 109 -14.03 -1.22 8.47
N PHE A 110 -14.08 -1.30 7.14
CA PHE A 110 -15.32 -1.10 6.39
C PHE A 110 -16.34 -2.23 6.61
N ASP A 111 -15.87 -3.48 6.64
CA ASP A 111 -16.73 -4.65 6.85
C ASP A 111 -17.34 -4.70 8.26
N GLU A 112 -16.57 -4.35 9.30
CA GLU A 112 -17.07 -4.27 10.69
C GLU A 112 -18.14 -3.17 10.86
N GLY A 113 -17.99 -2.03 10.17
CA GLY A 113 -18.97 -0.95 10.19
C GLY A 113 -20.34 -1.36 9.62
N GLY A 114 -20.36 -2.21 8.58
CA GLY A 114 -21.60 -2.71 7.97
C GLY A 114 -22.33 -3.75 8.83
N ALA A 115 -21.59 -4.59 9.57
CA ALA A 115 -22.19 -5.60 10.45
C ALA A 115 -22.92 -4.98 11.66
N SER A 116 -22.41 -3.86 12.19
CA SER A 116 -23.05 -3.16 13.31
C SER A 116 -24.38 -2.49 12.95
N ASP A 117 -24.55 -2.03 11.69
CA ASP A 117 -25.79 -1.38 11.23
C ASP A 117 -26.94 -2.40 11.01
N SER A 118 -26.62 -3.63 10.60
CA SER A 118 -27.58 -4.74 10.47
C SER A 118 -28.24 -5.10 11.80
N ALA A 119 -27.46 -5.16 12.88
CA ALA A 119 -27.96 -5.48 14.21
C ALA A 119 -28.83 -4.34 14.78
N ALA A 120 -28.48 -3.07 14.53
CA ALA A 120 -29.25 -1.92 14.98
C ALA A 120 -30.59 -1.80 14.23
N ALA A 121 -30.62 -2.06 12.92
CA ALA A 121 -31.86 -2.04 12.13
C ALA A 121 -32.85 -3.15 12.53
N ALA A 122 -32.34 -4.32 12.95
CA ALA A 122 -33.17 -5.43 13.40
C ALA A 122 -33.95 -5.14 14.70
N ASP A 123 -33.38 -4.33 15.60
CA ASP A 123 -34.00 -4.02 16.90
C ASP A 123 -35.15 -2.99 16.80
N PHE A 124 -35.16 -2.15 15.76
CA PHE A 124 -36.25 -1.22 15.46
C PHE A 124 -37.45 -1.87 14.74
N ALA A 125 -37.30 -3.09 14.22
CA ALA A 125 -38.30 -3.76 13.39
C ALA A 125 -39.26 -4.69 14.15
N ARG A 126 -39.32 -4.64 15.49
CA ARG A 126 -40.29 -5.41 16.28
C ARG A 126 -41.62 -4.64 16.35
N PRO A 127 -42.69 -5.04 15.64
CA PRO A 127 -43.99 -4.43 15.85
C PRO A 127 -44.48 -4.84 17.25
N ALA A 128 -44.75 -3.86 18.10
CA ALA A 128 -45.48 -4.06 19.33
C ALA A 128 -46.88 -4.58 18.99
N GLY A 129 -47.08 -5.90 19.12
CA GLY A 129 -48.36 -6.54 18.95
C GLY A 129 -49.37 -5.96 19.95
N ALA A 130 -50.31 -5.17 19.46
CA ALA A 130 -51.48 -4.75 20.21
C ALA A 130 -52.44 -5.95 20.32
N GLY A 131 -52.37 -6.64 21.45
CA GLY A 131 -53.44 -7.52 21.91
C GLY A 131 -54.44 -6.77 22.79
N ARG A 132 -55.66 -7.33 22.85
CA ARG A 132 -56.86 -7.00 23.66
C ARG A 132 -57.93 -6.27 22.88
N ALA A 133 -59.21 -6.63 22.99
CA ALA A 133 -59.92 -7.79 23.51
C ALA A 133 -61.32 -7.74 22.87
#